data_AF-A0A383CW53-F1
#
_entry.id   AF-A0A383CW53-F1
#
_cell.length_a   1.000
_cell.length_b   1.000
_cell.length_c   1.000
_cell.angle_alpha   90.00
_cell.angle_beta   90.00
_cell.angle_gamma   90.00
#
_symmetry.space_group_name_H-M   'P 1'
#
loop_
_entity.id
_entity.type
_entity.pdbx_description
1 polymer ?
#
loop_
_entity_poly.entity_id
_entity_poly.type
_entity_poly.pdbx_seq_one_letter_code
_entity_poly.pdbx_strand_id
1 'polypeptide(L)'
;SIIPISGETVLDRNGKEIEIKEQLHKDSKGGEGIVYKASNGKLCKIYFKEKITDLRIDKLKLMQANQIKIANVIWPESILYNFNKEPVGCLMKEAPSDCVDMLRIHRRDLLEKYFPNFKRKDLVGLCIKILKTFKRLHYYNVIVGDVNPSNILVTPQGVPYFIDTDSYQIEKFPCPVGKPHFTSPDIQHTRLDQILQNQEHENFAIISLIFMTLLPGKAPFSYIGGGSPTQNVRNRNFP
;
A
#
# COMPACT_ATOMS: atom_id res chain seq x y z
N SER A 1 6.79 -10.05 -22.67
CA SER A 1 7.08 -8.68 -22.24
C SER A 1 8.55 -8.41 -22.03
N ILE A 2 9.11 -7.53 -22.87
CA ILE A 2 10.34 -6.78 -22.57
C ILE A 2 10.00 -5.80 -21.44
N ILE A 3 10.79 -5.81 -20.36
CA ILE A 3 10.56 -4.97 -19.18
C ILE A 3 11.34 -3.67 -19.33
N PRO A 4 10.66 -2.52 -19.40
CA PRO A 4 11.32 -1.24 -19.58
C PRO A 4 12.16 -0.83 -18.37
N ILE A 5 13.22 -0.07 -18.61
CA ILE A 5 14.10 0.47 -17.56
C ILE A 5 14.22 2.00 -17.63
N SER A 6 14.91 2.59 -16.65
CA SER A 6 15.24 4.02 -16.62
C SER A 6 15.89 4.47 -17.93
N GLY A 7 15.43 5.60 -18.49
CA GLY A 7 15.85 6.16 -19.77
C GLY A 7 15.03 5.69 -20.97
N GLU A 8 14.21 4.64 -20.82
CA GLU A 8 13.32 4.16 -21.87
C GLU A 8 11.93 4.81 -21.80
N THR A 9 11.12 4.57 -22.83
CA THR A 9 9.76 5.12 -22.94
C THR A 9 8.72 4.01 -22.86
N VAL A 10 7.62 4.31 -22.19
CA VAL A 10 6.39 3.52 -22.14
C VAL A 10 5.23 4.32 -22.71
N LEU A 11 4.20 3.62 -23.16
CA LEU A 11 2.99 4.19 -23.71
C LEU A 11 1.87 4.11 -22.67
N ASP A 12 1.08 5.16 -22.51
CA ASP A 12 -0.20 5.07 -21.79
C ASP A 12 -1.29 4.44 -22.68
N ARG A 13 -2.51 4.30 -22.14
CA ARG A 13 -3.65 3.71 -22.86
C ARG A 13 -4.02 4.43 -24.16
N ASN A 14 -3.67 5.72 -24.28
CA ASN A 14 -3.95 6.54 -25.46
C ASN A 14 -2.78 6.53 -26.45
N GLY A 15 -1.72 5.76 -26.19
CA GLY A 15 -0.50 5.75 -26.97
C GLY A 15 0.41 6.94 -26.71
N LYS A 16 0.19 7.71 -25.63
CA LYS A 16 1.07 8.81 -25.27
C LYS A 16 2.37 8.26 -24.69
N GLU A 17 3.48 8.72 -25.24
CA GLU A 17 4.82 8.42 -24.74
C GLU A 17 5.10 9.08 -23.40
N ILE A 18 5.65 8.29 -22.48
CA ILE A 18 6.08 8.68 -21.13
C ILE A 18 7.46 8.10 -20.90
N GLU A 19 8.44 8.97 -20.71
CA GLU A 19 9.81 8.59 -20.38
C GLU A 19 9.90 8.16 -18.91
N ILE A 20 10.55 7.01 -18.68
CA ILE A 20 10.91 6.50 -17.36
C ILE A 20 12.19 7.19 -16.92
N LYS A 21 12.11 7.96 -15.85
CA LYS A 21 13.26 8.68 -15.28
C LYS A 21 13.87 7.86 -14.15
N GLU A 22 14.30 8.52 -13.08
CA GLU A 22 14.98 7.87 -11.98
C GLU A 22 14.08 6.90 -11.20
N GLN A 23 14.68 5.76 -10.81
CA GLN A 23 14.07 4.83 -9.86
C GLN A 23 13.90 5.50 -8.48
N LEU A 24 12.70 5.38 -7.92
CA LEU A 24 12.44 5.68 -6.51
C LEU A 24 12.96 4.54 -5.63
N HIS A 25 13.51 4.91 -4.47
CA HIS A 25 13.99 3.98 -3.44
C HIS A 25 14.94 2.89 -3.97
N LYS A 26 16.08 3.29 -4.56
CA LYS A 26 17.09 2.39 -5.15
C LYS A 26 17.52 1.25 -4.21
N ASP A 27 17.51 1.51 -2.90
CA ASP A 27 17.93 0.54 -1.86
C ASP A 27 16.81 -0.38 -1.37
N SER A 28 15.57 -0.20 -1.83
CA SER A 28 14.44 -1.08 -1.51
C SER A 28 13.83 -1.65 -2.79
N LYS A 29 13.96 -2.97 -2.97
CA LYS A 29 13.21 -3.67 -4.03
C LYS A 29 11.83 -4.02 -3.49
N GLY A 30 10.80 -3.39 -4.04
CA GLY A 30 9.41 -3.87 -3.85
C GLY A 30 9.29 -5.28 -4.40
N GLY A 31 8.42 -6.11 -3.82
CA GLY A 31 8.27 -7.51 -4.22
C GLY A 31 7.56 -7.73 -5.56
N GLU A 32 7.00 -6.67 -6.15
CA GLU A 32 6.16 -6.74 -7.33
C GLU A 32 6.75 -6.08 -8.57
N GLY A 33 7.67 -5.13 -8.37
CA GLY A 33 8.15 -4.25 -9.41
C GLY A 33 8.92 -3.07 -8.84
N ILE A 34 9.30 -2.18 -9.73
CA ILE A 34 10.10 -0.99 -9.45
C ILE A 34 9.26 0.25 -9.76
N VAL A 35 9.30 1.23 -8.86
CA VAL A 35 8.64 2.52 -9.06
C VAL A 35 9.67 3.52 -9.56
N TYR A 36 9.33 4.25 -10.60
CA TYR A 36 10.14 5.29 -11.23
C TYR A 36 9.39 6.61 -11.26
N LYS A 37 10.11 7.73 -11.27
CA LYS A 37 9.52 8.99 -11.72
C LYS A 37 9.29 8.96 -13.24
N ALA A 38 8.28 9.68 -13.67
CA ALA A 38 7.91 9.82 -15.07
C ALA A 38 8.14 11.26 -15.56
N SER A 39 8.36 11.44 -16.87
CA SER A 39 8.54 12.79 -17.44
C SER A 39 7.34 13.73 -17.27
N ASN A 40 6.16 13.20 -17.04
CA ASN A 40 4.92 13.95 -16.87
C ASN A 40 4.59 14.31 -15.40
N GLY A 41 5.53 14.18 -14.47
CA GLY A 41 5.35 14.52 -13.05
C GLY A 41 4.53 13.49 -12.26
N LYS A 42 4.43 12.26 -12.76
CA LYS A 42 3.77 11.11 -12.12
C LYS A 42 4.78 10.01 -11.81
N LEU A 43 4.30 8.90 -11.27
CA LEU A 43 5.07 7.69 -11.01
C LEU A 43 4.66 6.55 -11.96
N CYS A 44 5.64 5.81 -12.43
CA CYS A 44 5.48 4.56 -13.17
C CYS A 44 5.88 3.39 -12.28
N LYS A 45 4.95 2.49 -11.95
CA LYS A 45 5.29 1.18 -11.38
C LYS A 45 5.42 0.19 -12.53
N ILE A 46 6.64 -0.28 -12.78
CA ILE A 46 6.95 -1.31 -13.78
C ILE A 46 7.09 -2.64 -13.05
N TYR A 47 6.27 -3.62 -13.41
CA TYR A 47 6.26 -4.91 -12.73
C TYR A 47 7.43 -5.79 -13.17
N PHE A 48 7.86 -6.69 -12.28
CA PHE A 48 8.75 -7.78 -12.69
C PHE A 48 8.01 -8.72 -13.65
N LYS A 49 8.77 -9.39 -14.54
CA LYS A 49 8.23 -10.20 -15.61
C LYS A 49 7.24 -11.27 -15.11
N GLU A 50 7.57 -11.92 -14.00
CA GLU A 50 6.76 -12.94 -13.34
C GLU A 50 5.51 -12.40 -12.63
N LYS A 51 5.40 -11.08 -12.47
CA LYS A 51 4.25 -10.41 -11.84
C LYS A 51 3.26 -9.87 -12.86
N ILE A 52 3.61 -9.85 -14.15
CA ILE A 52 2.71 -9.49 -15.25
C ILE A 52 1.86 -10.72 -15.59
N THR A 53 0.73 -10.87 -14.89
CA THR A 53 -0.23 -11.95 -15.11
C THR A 53 -1.55 -11.40 -15.66
N ASP A 54 -2.31 -12.23 -16.37
CA ASP A 54 -3.64 -11.84 -16.90
C ASP A 54 -4.55 -11.31 -15.79
N LEU A 55 -4.54 -11.96 -14.62
CA LEU A 55 -5.30 -11.52 -13.44
C LEU A 55 -4.93 -10.10 -13.01
N ARG A 56 -3.63 -9.76 -12.98
CA ARG A 56 -3.17 -8.41 -12.61
C ARG A 56 -3.55 -7.39 -13.68
N ILE A 57 -3.40 -7.75 -14.96
CA ILE A 57 -3.75 -6.86 -16.07
C ILE A 57 -5.25 -6.59 -16.11
N ASP A 58 -6.09 -7.60 -15.92
CA ASP A 58 -7.54 -7.44 -15.89
C ASP A 58 -8.01 -6.61 -14.68
N LYS A 59 -7.36 -6.78 -13.52
CA LYS A 59 -7.56 -5.90 -12.36
C LYS A 59 -7.21 -4.45 -12.70
N LEU A 60 -6.06 -4.20 -13.33
CA LEU A 60 -5.67 -2.83 -13.71
C LEU A 60 -6.61 -2.24 -14.77
N LYS A 61 -7.13 -3.03 -15.70
CA LYS A 61 -8.17 -2.58 -16.64
C LYS A 61 -9.42 -2.15 -15.89
N LEU A 62 -9.85 -2.93 -14.89
CA LEU A 62 -10.99 -2.58 -14.03
C LEU A 62 -10.73 -1.28 -13.26
N MET A 63 -9.56 -1.12 -12.63
CA MET A 63 -9.18 0.10 -11.90
C MET A 63 -9.12 1.32 -12.82
N GLN A 64 -8.59 1.16 -14.03
CA GLN A 64 -8.51 2.22 -15.04
C GLN A 64 -9.92 2.63 -15.53
N ALA A 65 -10.82 1.68 -15.72
CA ALA A 65 -12.21 1.93 -16.12
C ALA A 65 -13.02 2.58 -14.99
N ASN A 66 -12.78 2.17 -13.74
CA ASN A 66 -13.49 2.62 -12.55
C ASN A 66 -12.58 3.45 -11.64
N GLN A 67 -12.34 4.70 -12.05
CA GLN A 67 -11.46 5.62 -11.31
C GLN A 67 -12.09 6.03 -9.97
N ILE A 68 -11.38 5.76 -8.87
CA ILE A 68 -11.75 6.20 -7.53
C ILE A 68 -10.99 7.49 -7.20
N LYS A 69 -11.72 8.52 -6.79
CA LYS A 69 -11.15 9.83 -6.42
C LYS A 69 -11.23 10.06 -4.92
N ILE A 70 -10.23 9.56 -4.20
CA ILE A 70 -10.00 9.88 -2.79
C ILE A 70 -8.69 10.65 -2.73
N ALA A 71 -8.73 11.88 -2.20
CA ALA A 71 -7.63 12.84 -2.29
C ALA A 71 -6.27 12.30 -1.81
N ASN A 72 -6.31 11.38 -0.87
CA ASN A 72 -5.15 10.81 -0.21
C ASN A 72 -4.98 9.30 -0.46
N VAL A 73 -5.51 8.80 -1.58
CA VAL A 73 -5.29 7.43 -2.07
C VAL A 73 -4.65 7.54 -3.45
N ILE A 74 -3.44 7.01 -3.60
CA ILE A 74 -2.69 7.02 -4.85
C ILE A 74 -3.19 5.86 -5.72
N TRP A 75 -4.30 6.09 -6.42
CA TRP A 75 -4.95 5.12 -7.30
C TRP A 75 -4.26 5.04 -8.68
N PRO A 76 -4.11 3.84 -9.28
CA PRO A 76 -3.69 3.67 -10.67
C PRO A 76 -4.60 4.43 -11.64
N GLU A 77 -4.01 5.23 -12.50
CA GLU A 77 -4.73 6.05 -13.48
C GLU A 77 -4.74 5.45 -14.88
N SER A 78 -3.65 4.78 -15.27
CA SER A 78 -3.51 4.14 -16.58
C SER A 78 -2.61 2.91 -16.51
N ILE A 79 -2.91 1.92 -17.34
CA ILE A 79 -1.96 0.86 -17.68
C ILE A 79 -0.84 1.48 -18.52
N LEU A 80 0.38 0.99 -18.31
CA LEU A 80 1.56 1.31 -19.11
C LEU A 80 1.89 0.13 -20.02
N TYR A 81 2.27 0.43 -21.25
CA TYR A 81 2.64 -0.52 -22.28
C TYR A 81 4.07 -0.28 -22.75
N ASN A 82 4.78 -1.34 -23.11
CA ASN A 82 6.05 -1.21 -23.82
C ASN A 82 5.80 -0.88 -25.32
N PHE A 83 6.88 -0.71 -26.09
CA PHE A 83 6.79 -0.44 -27.53
C PHE A 83 6.09 -1.54 -28.35
N ASN A 84 6.08 -2.78 -27.87
CA ASN A 84 5.35 -3.89 -28.48
C ASN A 84 3.85 -3.88 -28.14
N LYS A 85 3.37 -2.85 -27.45
CA LYS A 85 2.00 -2.74 -26.92
C LYS A 85 1.64 -3.85 -25.92
N GLU A 86 2.64 -4.44 -25.26
CA GLU A 86 2.42 -5.38 -24.15
C GLU A 86 2.27 -4.59 -22.84
N PRO A 87 1.32 -4.92 -21.96
CA PRO A 87 1.19 -4.25 -20.67
C PRO A 87 2.36 -4.62 -19.74
N VAL A 88 2.92 -3.63 -19.06
CA VAL A 88 4.14 -3.78 -18.24
C VAL A 88 4.02 -3.15 -16.85
N GLY A 89 3.03 -2.30 -16.63
CA GLY A 89 2.98 -1.48 -15.43
C GLY A 89 1.73 -0.65 -15.30
N CYS A 90 1.74 0.27 -14.34
CA CYS A 90 0.73 1.29 -14.21
C CYS A 90 1.33 2.66 -13.87
N LEU A 91 0.61 3.69 -14.31
CA LEU A 91 0.88 5.10 -14.04
C LEU A 91 0.01 5.55 -12.88
N MET A 92 0.58 6.29 -11.93
CA MET A 92 -0.13 6.81 -10.76
C MET A 92 0.44 8.17 -10.32
N LYS A 93 -0.30 8.91 -9.50
CA LYS A 93 0.19 10.18 -8.95
C LYS A 93 1.35 9.97 -7.99
N GLU A 94 2.15 11.02 -7.77
CA GLU A 94 3.10 11.07 -6.67
C GLU A 94 2.41 11.63 -5.41
N ALA A 95 2.71 11.06 -4.25
CA ALA A 95 2.31 11.65 -2.97
C ALA A 95 3.16 12.92 -2.70
N PRO A 96 2.77 13.81 -1.77
CA PRO A 96 3.61 14.96 -1.42
C PRO A 96 5.04 14.54 -1.03
N SER A 97 6.04 15.26 -1.55
CA SER A 97 7.46 14.89 -1.45
C SER A 97 8.04 14.95 -0.04
N ASP A 98 7.35 15.64 0.88
CA ASP A 98 7.70 15.75 2.30
C ASP A 98 7.11 14.63 3.16
N CYS A 99 6.37 13.68 2.57
CA CYS A 99 5.84 12.56 3.31
C CYS A 99 6.93 11.56 3.71
N VAL A 100 6.72 10.89 4.83
CA VAL A 100 7.52 9.75 5.26
C VAL A 100 6.64 8.56 5.59
N ASP A 101 7.14 7.32 5.49
CA ASP A 101 6.32 6.15 5.82
C ASP A 101 5.91 6.12 7.31
N MET A 102 4.72 5.60 7.56
CA MET A 102 4.09 5.58 8.87
C MET A 102 4.80 4.63 9.86
N LEU A 103 5.64 3.70 9.39
CA LEU A 103 6.45 2.87 10.30
C LEU A 103 7.31 3.72 11.24
N ARG A 104 7.74 4.90 10.81
CA ARG A 104 8.46 5.85 11.67
C ARG A 104 7.67 6.28 12.89
N ILE A 105 6.34 6.34 12.81
CA ILE A 105 5.48 6.70 13.95
C ILE A 105 5.43 5.57 14.99
N HIS A 106 5.62 4.32 14.56
CA HIS A 106 5.57 3.14 15.45
C HIS A 106 6.87 2.93 16.21
N ARG A 107 7.89 3.76 15.97
CA ARG A 107 9.18 3.74 16.67
C ARG A 107 9.39 5.09 17.35
N ARG A 108 9.58 5.09 18.67
CA ARG A 108 9.63 6.33 19.46
C ARG A 108 10.74 7.28 19.02
N ASP A 109 11.94 6.76 18.78
CA ASP A 109 13.10 7.51 18.30
C ASP A 109 12.85 8.16 16.94
N LEU A 110 12.16 7.45 16.05
CA LEU A 110 11.82 7.97 14.72
C LEU A 110 10.63 8.94 14.79
N LEU A 111 9.65 8.70 15.64
CA LEU A 111 8.53 9.62 15.86
C LEU A 111 9.05 10.98 16.32
N GLU A 112 9.95 11.00 17.32
CA GLU A 112 10.56 12.23 17.83
C GLU A 112 11.41 12.94 16.75
N LYS A 113 12.11 12.18 15.90
CA LYS A 113 12.93 12.74 14.80
C LYS A 113 12.10 13.35 13.67
N TYR A 114 11.08 12.64 13.18
CA TYR A 114 10.34 13.03 11.97
C TYR A 114 9.07 13.82 12.28
N PHE A 115 8.52 13.69 13.48
CA PHE A 115 7.32 14.39 13.93
C PHE A 115 7.54 15.00 15.34
N PRO A 116 8.56 15.88 15.53
CA PRO A 116 8.96 16.37 16.85
C PRO A 116 7.86 17.10 17.62
N ASN A 117 6.86 17.63 16.91
CA ASN A 117 5.74 18.37 17.48
C ASN A 117 4.49 17.52 17.73
N PHE A 118 4.48 16.24 17.34
CA PHE A 118 3.32 15.38 17.54
C PHE A 118 3.11 15.09 19.02
N LYS A 119 1.92 15.42 19.49
CA LYS A 119 1.41 15.01 20.79
C LYS A 119 0.41 13.88 20.59
N ARG A 120 -0.03 13.28 21.70
CA ARG A 120 -1.04 12.21 21.69
C ARG A 120 -2.32 12.60 20.93
N LYS A 121 -2.75 13.86 21.03
CA LYS A 121 -3.91 14.38 20.28
C LYS A 121 -3.70 14.33 18.75
N ASP A 122 -2.48 14.52 18.28
CA ASP A 122 -2.14 14.55 16.86
C ASP A 122 -2.10 13.12 16.30
N LEU A 123 -1.62 12.15 17.10
CA LEU A 123 -1.72 10.72 16.79
C LEU A 123 -3.18 10.28 16.68
N VAL A 124 -4.04 10.71 17.62
CA VAL A 124 -5.49 10.45 17.54
C VAL A 124 -6.09 11.09 16.26
N GLY A 125 -5.71 12.33 15.95
CA GLY A 125 -6.14 13.01 14.73
C GLY A 125 -5.71 12.27 13.45
N LEU A 126 -4.49 11.73 13.42
CA LEU A 126 -3.99 10.89 12.33
C LEU A 126 -4.82 9.61 12.21
N CYS A 127 -5.06 8.90 13.31
CA CYS A 127 -5.92 7.70 13.34
C CYS A 127 -7.31 7.98 12.77
N ILE A 128 -7.94 9.10 13.14
CA ILE A 128 -9.25 9.49 12.60
C ILE A 128 -9.19 9.71 11.08
N LYS A 129 -8.15 10.37 10.57
CA LYS A 129 -7.97 10.59 9.11
C LYS A 129 -7.77 9.28 8.36
N ILE A 130 -7.00 8.35 8.94
CA ILE A 130 -6.79 6.99 8.41
C ILE A 130 -8.13 6.24 8.36
N LEU A 131 -8.89 6.20 9.46
CA LEU A 131 -10.21 5.56 9.51
C LEU A 131 -11.20 6.16 8.52
N LYS A 132 -11.20 7.48 8.34
CA LYS A 132 -12.01 8.14 7.30
C LYS A 132 -11.61 7.69 5.89
N THR A 133 -10.34 7.39 5.65
CA THR A 133 -9.85 6.90 4.36
C THR A 133 -10.31 5.47 4.11
N PHE A 134 -10.16 4.58 5.10
CA PHE A 134 -10.71 3.21 5.05
C PHE A 134 -12.22 3.22 4.78
N LYS A 135 -12.99 4.02 5.53
CA LYS A 135 -14.44 4.17 5.32
C LYS A 135 -14.77 4.57 3.88
N ARG A 136 -13.98 5.46 3.27
CA ARG A 136 -14.18 5.87 1.87
C ARG A 136 -13.82 4.75 0.89
N LEU A 137 -12.76 3.99 1.14
CA LEU A 137 -12.41 2.82 0.32
C LEU A 137 -13.50 1.75 0.39
N HIS A 138 -13.99 1.45 1.58
CA HIS A 138 -15.09 0.50 1.80
C HIS A 138 -16.38 0.92 1.10
N TYR A 139 -16.68 2.22 1.06
CA TYR A 139 -17.82 2.74 0.31
C TYR A 139 -17.75 2.42 -1.19
N TYR A 140 -16.54 2.29 -1.75
CA TYR A 140 -16.31 1.83 -3.13
C TYR A 140 -16.14 0.31 -3.26
N ASN A 141 -16.46 -0.47 -2.21
CA ASN A 141 -16.22 -1.92 -2.14
C ASN A 141 -14.75 -2.31 -2.35
N VAL A 142 -13.82 -1.45 -1.93
CA VAL A 142 -12.38 -1.73 -1.94
C VAL A 142 -11.93 -2.15 -0.55
N ILE A 143 -11.22 -3.27 -0.46
CA ILE A 143 -10.55 -3.76 0.76
C ILE A 143 -9.04 -3.61 0.54
N VAL A 144 -8.33 -2.93 1.45
CA VAL A 144 -6.87 -2.73 1.35
C VAL A 144 -6.13 -4.07 1.37
N GLY A 145 -6.58 -5.00 2.23
CA GLY A 145 -6.06 -6.37 2.33
C GLY A 145 -4.69 -6.47 3.00
N ASP A 146 -3.69 -5.72 2.53
CA ASP A 146 -2.38 -5.58 3.16
C ASP A 146 -2.27 -4.24 3.89
N VAL A 147 -3.00 -4.12 5.00
CA VAL A 147 -2.87 -2.95 5.88
C VAL A 147 -1.45 -2.96 6.47
N ASN A 148 -0.59 -2.14 5.88
CA ASN A 148 0.82 -2.08 6.19
C ASN A 148 1.23 -0.62 6.39
N PRO A 149 1.81 -0.23 7.55
CA PRO A 149 2.25 1.14 7.78
C PRO A 149 3.32 1.62 6.79
N SER A 150 4.07 0.73 6.14
CA SER A 150 4.98 1.12 5.04
C SER A 150 4.24 1.66 3.82
N ASN A 151 3.00 1.24 3.61
CA ASN A 151 2.15 1.64 2.49
C ASN A 151 1.25 2.84 2.82
N ILE A 152 1.47 3.47 3.98
CA ILE A 152 0.83 4.73 4.38
C ILE A 152 1.95 5.75 4.60
N LEU A 153 2.03 6.74 3.71
CA LEU A 153 2.90 7.88 3.86
C LEU A 153 2.19 8.97 4.69
N VAL A 154 2.93 9.77 5.44
CA VAL A 154 2.35 10.80 6.32
C VAL A 154 3.12 12.10 6.14
N THR A 155 2.41 13.19 5.86
CA THR A 155 3.01 14.53 5.83
C THR A 155 3.40 14.99 7.24
N PRO A 156 4.30 15.99 7.40
CA PRO A 156 4.63 16.55 8.71
C PRO A 156 3.43 17.09 9.50
N GLN A 157 2.31 17.40 8.84
CA GLN A 157 1.05 17.87 9.45
C GLN A 157 0.07 16.72 9.76
N GLY A 158 0.50 15.47 9.59
CA GLY A 158 -0.31 14.29 9.90
C GLY A 158 -1.45 14.05 8.91
N VAL A 159 -1.20 14.24 7.62
CA VAL A 159 -2.12 13.83 6.55
C VAL A 159 -1.63 12.51 5.97
N PRO A 160 -2.43 11.42 6.06
CA PRO A 160 -2.01 10.10 5.56
C PRO A 160 -2.27 9.98 4.05
N TYR A 161 -1.35 9.42 3.29
CA TYR A 161 -1.46 9.08 1.87
C TYR A 161 -1.24 7.58 1.67
N PHE A 162 -2.21 6.90 1.08
CA PHE A 162 -2.19 5.45 0.86
C PHE A 162 -1.57 5.16 -0.50
N ILE A 163 -0.52 4.34 -0.51
CA ILE A 163 0.21 3.93 -1.72
C ILE A 163 0.07 2.42 -1.94
N ASP A 164 0.68 1.92 -3.02
CA ASP A 164 0.67 0.49 -3.38
C ASP A 164 -0.76 -0.07 -3.55
N THR A 165 -1.66 0.78 -4.06
CA THR A 165 -3.10 0.51 -4.10
C THR A 165 -3.50 -0.47 -5.20
N ASP A 166 -2.60 -0.77 -6.15
CA ASP A 166 -2.76 -1.82 -7.14
C ASP A 166 -2.74 -3.23 -6.53
N SER A 167 -2.30 -3.37 -5.28
CA SER A 167 -2.41 -4.61 -4.50
C SER A 167 -3.79 -4.82 -3.87
N TYR A 168 -4.64 -3.78 -3.75
CA TYR A 168 -5.88 -3.83 -2.97
C TYR A 168 -6.91 -4.78 -3.55
N GLN A 169 -7.70 -5.43 -2.70
CA GLN A 169 -8.79 -6.28 -3.17
C GLN A 169 -9.93 -5.42 -3.74
N ILE A 170 -10.34 -5.76 -4.96
CA ILE A 170 -11.49 -5.15 -5.65
C ILE A 170 -12.27 -6.25 -6.36
N GLU A 171 -13.59 -6.28 -6.15
CA GLU A 171 -14.47 -7.31 -6.72
C GLU A 171 -13.89 -8.74 -6.52
N LYS A 172 -13.64 -9.47 -7.61
CA LYS A 172 -13.09 -10.82 -7.64
C LYS A 172 -11.56 -10.88 -7.54
N PHE A 173 -10.87 -9.73 -7.54
CA PHE A 173 -9.41 -9.67 -7.54
C PHE A 173 -8.89 -9.57 -6.11
N PRO A 174 -8.28 -10.64 -5.57
CA PRO A 174 -7.83 -10.67 -4.18
C PRO A 174 -6.60 -9.78 -3.94
N CYS A 175 -6.35 -9.46 -2.68
CA CYS A 175 -5.06 -8.93 -2.23
C CYS A 175 -4.14 -10.12 -1.88
N PRO A 176 -3.04 -10.35 -2.63
CA PRO A 176 -2.26 -11.59 -2.53
C PRO A 176 -1.27 -11.61 -1.36
N VAL A 177 -1.15 -10.50 -0.63
CA VAL A 177 -0.12 -10.29 0.39
C VAL A 177 -0.76 -9.86 1.70
N GLY A 178 -0.04 -10.09 2.78
CA GLY A 178 -0.44 -9.67 4.13
C GLY A 178 0.74 -9.72 5.06
N LYS A 179 0.84 -8.74 5.96
CA LYS A 179 1.85 -8.73 7.01
C LYS A 179 1.37 -9.50 8.24
N PRO A 180 2.20 -10.37 8.85
CA PRO A 180 1.81 -11.20 10.00
C PRO A 180 1.13 -10.46 11.15
N HIS A 181 1.61 -9.24 11.49
CA HIS A 181 1.02 -8.42 12.56
C HIS A 181 -0.38 -7.89 12.25
N PHE A 182 -0.78 -7.91 10.97
CA PHE A 182 -2.00 -7.30 10.46
C PHE A 182 -2.95 -8.32 9.81
N THR A 183 -2.50 -9.57 9.59
CA THR A 183 -3.35 -10.66 9.11
C THR A 183 -4.15 -11.27 10.26
N SER A 184 -5.49 -11.24 10.14
CA SER A 184 -6.41 -11.85 11.12
C SER A 184 -6.06 -13.33 11.36
N PRO A 185 -6.16 -13.85 12.61
CA PRO A 185 -5.92 -15.25 12.94
C PRO A 185 -6.55 -16.26 11.97
N ASP A 186 -7.75 -15.94 11.49
CA ASP A 186 -8.59 -16.85 10.69
C ASP A 186 -8.02 -17.09 9.27
N ILE A 187 -7.12 -16.22 8.80
CA ILE A 187 -6.55 -16.28 7.44
C ILE A 187 -5.01 -16.37 7.39
N GLN A 188 -4.33 -16.51 8.54
CA GLN A 188 -2.86 -16.50 8.60
C GLN A 188 -2.16 -17.67 7.89
N HIS A 189 -2.84 -18.80 7.75
CA HIS A 189 -2.29 -20.00 7.09
C HIS A 189 -2.95 -20.27 5.74
N THR A 190 -3.60 -19.27 5.18
CA THR A 190 -4.30 -19.36 3.90
C THR A 190 -3.49 -18.65 2.83
N ARG A 191 -3.57 -19.15 1.59
CA ARG A 191 -3.03 -18.46 0.43
C ARG A 191 -3.91 -17.26 0.10
N LEU A 192 -3.45 -16.05 0.47
CA LEU A 192 -4.23 -14.81 0.35
C LEU A 192 -4.59 -14.45 -1.09
N ASP A 193 -3.81 -14.92 -2.06
CA ASP A 193 -4.10 -14.83 -3.50
C ASP A 193 -5.26 -15.74 -3.96
N GLN A 194 -5.80 -16.59 -3.08
CA GLN A 194 -6.89 -17.51 -3.37
C GLN A 194 -8.18 -17.23 -2.61
N ILE A 195 -8.21 -16.21 -1.77
CA ILE A 195 -9.40 -15.85 -0.98
C ILE A 195 -9.74 -14.37 -1.13
N LEU A 196 -11.03 -14.07 -1.00
CA LEU A 196 -11.49 -12.70 -0.80
C LEU A 196 -11.59 -12.44 0.70
N GLN A 197 -10.81 -11.48 1.18
CA GLN A 197 -10.95 -10.98 2.53
C GLN A 197 -12.30 -10.27 2.71
N ASN A 198 -12.81 -10.25 3.93
CA ASN A 198 -14.03 -9.51 4.29
C ASN A 198 -13.67 -8.33 5.21
N GLN A 199 -14.68 -7.53 5.58
CA GLN A 199 -14.46 -6.37 6.46
C GLN A 199 -13.97 -6.76 7.86
N GLU A 200 -14.29 -7.96 8.37
CA GLU A 200 -13.81 -8.40 9.68
C GLU A 200 -12.30 -8.65 9.68
N HIS A 201 -11.78 -9.30 8.63
CA HIS A 201 -10.34 -9.49 8.44
C HIS A 201 -9.61 -8.15 8.39
N GLU A 202 -10.16 -7.17 7.67
CA GLU A 202 -9.54 -5.85 7.55
C GLU A 202 -9.70 -5.02 8.83
N ASN A 203 -10.82 -5.13 9.54
CA ASN A 203 -11.04 -4.47 10.83
C ASN A 203 -10.00 -4.90 11.86
N PHE A 204 -9.63 -6.18 11.91
CA PHE A 204 -8.51 -6.65 12.73
C PHE A 204 -7.20 -5.92 12.41
N ALA A 205 -6.91 -5.78 11.11
CA ALA A 205 -5.71 -5.11 10.62
C ALA A 205 -5.71 -3.61 10.96
N ILE A 206 -6.85 -2.95 10.75
CA ILE A 206 -7.08 -1.54 11.12
C ILE A 206 -6.89 -1.34 12.61
N ILE A 207 -7.50 -2.16 13.46
CA ILE A 207 -7.38 -2.05 14.93
C ILE A 207 -5.91 -2.19 15.36
N SER A 208 -5.20 -3.15 14.76
CA SER A 208 -3.78 -3.36 15.02
C SER A 208 -2.94 -2.12 14.64
N LEU A 209 -3.23 -1.53 13.47
CA LEU A 209 -2.61 -0.28 13.03
C LEU A 209 -2.89 0.88 14.00
N ILE A 210 -4.14 1.07 14.41
CA ILE A 210 -4.53 2.14 15.35
C ILE A 210 -3.83 1.94 16.70
N PHE A 211 -3.80 0.71 17.22
CA PHE A 211 -3.13 0.39 18.48
C PHE A 211 -1.64 0.76 18.43
N MET A 212 -0.91 0.29 17.41
CA MET A 212 0.53 0.57 17.24
C MET A 212 0.81 2.07 17.03
N THR A 213 -0.15 2.81 16.49
CA THR A 213 -0.05 4.26 16.29
C THR A 213 -0.27 5.04 17.59
N LEU A 214 -1.22 4.61 18.42
CA LEU A 214 -1.51 5.25 19.71
C LEU A 214 -0.57 4.82 20.84
N LEU A 215 0.12 3.69 20.65
CA LEU A 215 1.11 3.12 21.55
C LEU A 215 2.40 2.75 20.77
N PRO A 216 3.18 3.76 20.30
CA PRO A 216 4.42 3.51 19.58
C PRO A 216 5.35 2.55 20.33
N GLY A 217 5.94 1.60 19.61
CA GLY A 217 6.84 0.58 20.15
C GLY A 217 6.14 -0.66 20.71
N LYS A 218 4.81 -0.75 20.67
CA LYS A 218 4.05 -1.93 21.14
C LYS A 218 3.14 -2.48 20.04
N ALA A 219 3.23 -3.77 19.77
CA ALA A 219 2.26 -4.47 18.93
C ALA A 219 1.11 -5.02 19.81
N PRO A 220 -0.12 -5.19 19.28
CA PRO A 220 -1.27 -5.60 20.09
C PRO A 220 -1.11 -6.98 20.73
N PHE A 221 -0.30 -7.86 20.12
CA PHE A 221 -0.06 -9.23 20.57
C PHE A 221 1.41 -9.46 20.95
N SER A 222 2.07 -8.47 21.55
CA SER A 222 3.49 -8.58 21.95
C SER A 222 3.67 -9.17 23.35
N TYR A 223 3.06 -10.32 23.65
CA TYR A 223 3.23 -11.00 24.94
C TYR A 223 4.70 -11.40 25.18
N ILE A 224 5.23 -11.08 26.37
CA ILE A 224 6.61 -11.39 26.76
C ILE A 224 6.71 -12.90 27.06
N GLY A 225 7.49 -13.63 26.27
CA GLY A 225 7.54 -15.10 26.27
C GLY A 225 6.70 -15.76 25.15
N GLY A 226 6.11 -14.95 24.26
CA GLY A 226 5.40 -15.43 23.08
C GLY A 226 6.33 -15.90 21.95
N GLY A 227 5.72 -16.47 20.90
CA GLY A 227 6.41 -16.95 19.70
C GLY A 227 6.53 -15.87 18.62
N SER A 228 6.55 -16.30 17.34
CA SER A 228 6.55 -15.38 16.19
C SER A 228 5.29 -14.48 16.19
N PRO A 229 5.30 -13.31 15.50
CA PRO A 229 4.12 -12.46 15.34
C PRO A 229 2.83 -13.21 14.99
N THR A 230 2.93 -14.15 14.04
CA THR A 230 1.85 -15.05 13.64
C THR A 230 1.32 -15.85 14.82
N GLN A 231 2.20 -16.51 15.58
CA GLN A 231 1.81 -17.33 16.74
C GLN A 231 1.11 -16.49 17.81
N ASN A 232 1.60 -15.28 18.09
CA ASN A 232 1.01 -14.45 19.15
C ASN A 232 -0.38 -13.94 18.79
N VAL A 233 -0.59 -13.53 17.53
CA VAL A 233 -1.92 -13.16 17.01
C VAL A 233 -2.87 -14.34 17.09
N ARG A 234 -2.44 -15.53 16.66
CA ARG A 234 -3.27 -16.76 16.69
C ARG A 234 -3.71 -17.12 18.11
N ASN A 235 -2.81 -17.02 19.07
CA ASN A 235 -3.11 -17.32 20.47
C ASN A 235 -4.02 -16.26 21.12
N ARG A 236 -4.28 -15.14 20.44
CA ARG A 236 -5.07 -14.00 20.94
C ARG A 236 -4.55 -13.48 22.28
N ASN A 237 -3.25 -13.66 22.55
CA ASN A 237 -2.59 -13.22 23.77
C ASN A 237 -2.35 -11.71 23.69
N PHE A 238 -3.39 -10.95 24.04
CA PHE A 238 -3.30 -9.52 24.29
C PHE A 238 -2.62 -9.30 25.65
N PRO A 239 -1.67 -8.36 25.77
CA PRO A 239 -0.99 -8.08 27.03
C PRO A 239 -1.92 -7.52 28.11
#